data_AF-A0A812TJS5-F1
#
_entry.id   AF-A0A812TJS5-F1
#
_cell.length_a   1.000
_cell.length_b   1.000
_cell.length_c   1.000
_cell.angle_alpha   90.00
_cell.angle_beta   90.00
_cell.angle_gamma   90.00
#
_symmetry.space_group_name_H-M   'P 1'
#
loop_
_entity.id
_entity.type
_entity.pdbx_description
1 polymer ?
#
loop_
_entity_poly.entity_id
_entity_poly.type
_entity_poly.pdbx_seq_one_letter_code
_entity_poly.pdbx_strand_id
1 'polypeptide(L)'
;MLAYRHDESTGSSEFLEDESKAQLWAQVRFILVDDAWNASNPNGDDRVTEEEFVGFLLQDQLCRENQPLHVRILKGGMDMGHQDYGLDAVMGELSWRHIDVFFQGYVLLERYVALGFGSVEGVSLVGFRGFLQSLFATKEAVERDLVSNMDSDGSGIVTNEEFKRFVTRTLGLTAENADDVLASLCQAPSVLRLTERQLDAITYDLTLPSLRILLRADHPTVEDVLAFLDTSQDGQISQQEWAAGLLRKRVTSANARDLFEVLDPGQLGYLTVDTLRLIRGNLALCDYRELVKPELGDLNQTLWDADTDGNLRVTPEEFVRQAMPFCLTEAEALAVHAEMDFLSQGFVDLFPMSSARMPFVLQRGSLASYRSCLQGYFGDAAAAVQDLAVAAAGFPASARALAQQGAKAAWLLRATSEQLFDRADPLASGLMSRARYQGLFAGTMTLVGFRLLLAEVAPDGSAELISRADVDRGGGINLAEFIEMGLLLRIGTSNSEALFGLLNYSSGTELGPGQLRPVSQTAVTLVDLRLLALGEFPGADGQEEALAAADQDRSQNVELAEFLTFAGWEGAVLFLMLEDPGFLKGPRKAWIWGRGPWLRKEG
;
A
#
# COMPACT_ATOMS: atom_id res chain seq x y z
N MET A 1 -48.05 -24.54 -29.20
CA MET A 1 -48.71 -25.70 -29.84
C MET A 1 -48.00 -26.97 -29.36
N LEU A 2 -48.65 -27.83 -28.57
CA LEU A 2 -48.09 -29.12 -28.14
C LEU A 2 -48.17 -30.10 -29.30
N ALA A 3 -47.02 -30.55 -29.83
CA ALA A 3 -47.01 -31.52 -30.92
C ALA A 3 -47.33 -32.92 -30.38
N TYR A 4 -48.50 -33.42 -30.77
CA TYR A 4 -49.02 -34.73 -30.42
C TYR A 4 -48.67 -35.71 -31.54
N ARG A 5 -47.98 -36.82 -31.26
CA ARG A 5 -47.84 -37.92 -32.21
C ARG A 5 -48.71 -39.07 -31.72
N HIS A 6 -49.81 -39.29 -32.43
CA HIS A 6 -50.66 -40.45 -32.23
C HIS A 6 -50.25 -41.51 -33.24
N ASP A 7 -49.80 -42.66 -32.76
CA ASP A 7 -49.49 -43.80 -33.62
C ASP A 7 -50.74 -44.68 -33.77
N GLU A 8 -51.36 -44.60 -34.95
CA GLU A 8 -52.61 -45.31 -35.26
C GLU A 8 -52.47 -46.84 -35.24
N SER A 9 -51.24 -47.36 -35.30
CA SER A 9 -51.01 -48.81 -35.28
C SER A 9 -51.01 -49.41 -33.86
N THR A 10 -50.74 -48.58 -32.84
CA THR A 10 -50.58 -49.01 -31.45
C THR A 10 -51.58 -48.36 -30.49
N GLY A 11 -52.25 -47.27 -30.91
CA GLY A 11 -53.23 -46.55 -30.10
C GLY A 11 -52.61 -45.80 -28.92
N SER A 12 -51.29 -45.78 -28.77
CA SER A 12 -50.60 -45.01 -27.74
C SER A 12 -50.29 -43.59 -28.22
N SER A 13 -50.40 -42.66 -27.29
CA SER A 13 -49.92 -41.29 -27.44
C SER A 13 -48.71 -41.10 -26.53
N GLU A 14 -47.61 -40.65 -27.13
CA GLU A 14 -46.35 -40.44 -26.42
C GLU A 14 -45.92 -38.98 -26.56
N PHE A 15 -45.54 -38.37 -25.44
CA PHE A 15 -44.99 -37.01 -25.40
C PHE A 15 -43.51 -37.06 -25.80
N LEU A 16 -43.16 -36.38 -26.88
CA LEU A 16 -41.77 -36.29 -27.34
C LEU A 16 -41.02 -35.19 -26.58
N GLU A 17 -40.35 -35.58 -25.49
CA GLU A 17 -39.30 -34.83 -24.80
C GLU A 17 -37.98 -35.01 -25.56
N ASP A 18 -37.58 -34.01 -26.34
CA ASP A 18 -36.28 -34.02 -27.02
C ASP A 18 -35.65 -32.61 -26.97
N GLU A 19 -34.40 -32.55 -26.50
CA GLU A 19 -33.58 -31.34 -26.27
C GLU A 19 -33.40 -30.49 -27.54
N SER A 20 -33.60 -31.09 -28.71
CA SER A 20 -33.54 -30.43 -30.03
C SER A 20 -34.58 -29.32 -30.22
N LYS A 21 -35.66 -29.28 -29.40
CA LYS A 21 -36.68 -28.23 -29.50
C LYS A 21 -36.28 -26.90 -28.88
N ALA A 22 -35.32 -26.83 -27.96
CA ALA A 22 -34.85 -25.56 -27.41
C ALA A 22 -34.08 -24.72 -28.45
N GLN A 23 -33.47 -25.37 -29.46
CA GLN A 23 -32.70 -24.71 -30.52
C GLN A 23 -33.55 -24.20 -31.71
N LEU A 24 -34.85 -24.51 -31.75
CA LEU A 24 -35.74 -24.16 -32.87
C LEU A 24 -36.61 -22.92 -32.63
N TRP A 25 -36.39 -22.19 -31.52
CA TRP A 25 -37.12 -20.97 -31.20
C TRP A 25 -36.49 -19.78 -31.91
N ALA A 26 -37.33 -18.99 -32.57
CA ALA A 26 -36.93 -17.88 -33.43
C ALA A 26 -35.95 -16.93 -32.71
N GLN A 27 -34.74 -16.78 -33.25
CA GLN A 27 -33.88 -15.65 -32.95
C GLN A 27 -34.59 -14.38 -33.45
N VAL A 28 -35.28 -13.69 -32.55
CA VAL A 28 -35.71 -12.32 -32.79
C VAL A 28 -34.46 -11.45 -32.64
N ARG A 29 -33.80 -11.18 -33.77
CA ARG A 29 -32.69 -10.22 -33.81
C ARG A 29 -33.25 -8.84 -34.06
N PHE A 30 -33.06 -7.93 -33.12
CA PHE A 30 -33.25 -6.51 -33.37
C PHE A 30 -32.00 -5.98 -34.06
N ILE A 31 -32.15 -5.28 -35.18
CA ILE A 31 -31.00 -4.73 -35.94
C ILE A 31 -30.68 -3.30 -35.46
N LEU A 32 -31.61 -2.64 -34.77
CA LEU A 32 -31.48 -1.26 -34.26
C LEU A 32 -32.14 -1.18 -32.87
N VAL A 33 -31.31 -1.09 -31.81
CA VAL A 33 -31.74 -1.04 -30.40
C VAL A 33 -32.64 0.15 -30.13
N ASP A 34 -32.18 1.34 -30.51
CA ASP A 34 -32.87 2.58 -30.17
C ASP A 34 -34.26 2.62 -30.80
N ASP A 35 -34.41 2.10 -32.03
CA ASP A 35 -35.70 2.04 -32.70
C ASP A 35 -36.62 1.00 -32.06
N ALA A 36 -36.11 -0.19 -31.71
CA ALA A 36 -36.89 -1.23 -31.06
C ALA A 36 -37.28 -0.84 -29.62
N TRP A 37 -36.40 -0.16 -28.89
CA TRP A 37 -36.70 0.41 -27.58
C TRP A 37 -37.74 1.52 -27.70
N ASN A 38 -37.50 2.54 -28.53
CA ASN A 38 -38.44 3.66 -28.68
C ASN A 38 -39.81 3.19 -29.19
N ALA A 39 -39.86 2.12 -30.00
CA ALA A 39 -41.11 1.54 -30.46
C ALA A 39 -41.81 0.66 -29.43
N SER A 40 -41.05 -0.04 -28.57
CA SER A 40 -41.59 -0.83 -27.45
C SER A 40 -41.78 -0.02 -26.17
N ASN A 41 -41.33 1.22 -26.13
CA ASN A 41 -41.48 2.15 -25.03
C ASN A 41 -42.12 3.46 -25.52
N PRO A 42 -43.42 3.45 -25.85
CA PRO A 42 -44.11 4.61 -26.39
C PRO A 42 -44.25 5.74 -25.36
N ASN A 43 -44.10 5.44 -24.07
CA ASN A 43 -44.26 6.40 -22.99
C ASN A 43 -42.93 7.16 -22.68
N GLY A 44 -41.79 6.64 -23.14
CA GLY A 44 -40.46 7.25 -23.02
C GLY A 44 -39.84 7.20 -21.63
N ASP A 45 -40.31 6.31 -20.74
CA ASP A 45 -39.72 6.08 -19.43
C ASP A 45 -38.52 5.12 -19.49
N ASP A 46 -38.01 4.65 -18.35
CA ASP A 46 -36.86 3.73 -18.30
C ASP A 46 -37.26 2.24 -18.36
N ARG A 47 -38.52 1.94 -18.67
CA ARG A 47 -39.12 0.61 -18.59
C ARG A 47 -39.91 0.30 -19.85
N VAL A 48 -39.98 -0.98 -20.17
CA VAL A 48 -40.98 -1.52 -21.09
C VAL A 48 -41.82 -2.47 -20.27
N THR A 49 -43.14 -2.36 -20.32
CA THR A 49 -44.07 -3.31 -19.70
C THR A 49 -44.42 -4.46 -20.66
N GLU A 50 -45.04 -5.52 -20.14
CA GLU A 50 -45.52 -6.63 -20.97
C GLU A 50 -46.46 -6.14 -22.08
N GLU A 51 -47.39 -5.26 -21.73
CA GLU A 51 -48.37 -4.70 -22.66
C GLU A 51 -47.71 -3.87 -23.75
N GLU A 52 -46.67 -3.10 -23.43
CA GLU A 52 -45.95 -2.28 -24.40
C GLU A 52 -45.08 -3.14 -25.33
N PHE A 53 -44.39 -4.15 -24.79
CA PHE A 53 -43.60 -5.08 -25.59
C PHE A 53 -44.45 -5.92 -26.54
N VAL A 54 -45.53 -6.53 -26.02
CA VAL A 54 -46.47 -7.30 -26.82
C VAL A 54 -47.16 -6.39 -27.83
N GLY A 55 -47.53 -5.18 -27.43
CA GLY A 55 -48.09 -4.14 -28.30
C GLY A 55 -47.16 -3.80 -29.48
N PHE A 56 -45.87 -3.65 -29.21
CA PHE A 56 -44.84 -3.42 -30.23
C PHE A 56 -44.70 -4.59 -31.20
N LEU A 57 -44.61 -5.84 -30.70
CA LEU A 57 -44.53 -7.02 -31.56
C LEU A 57 -45.74 -7.17 -32.49
N LEU A 58 -46.92 -6.78 -32.00
CA LEU A 58 -48.15 -6.78 -32.79
C LEU A 58 -48.23 -5.60 -33.78
N GLN A 59 -47.69 -4.42 -33.44
CA GLN A 59 -47.63 -3.26 -34.33
C GLN A 59 -46.62 -3.40 -35.48
N ASP A 60 -45.45 -4.00 -35.25
CA ASP A 60 -44.45 -4.22 -36.32
C ASP A 60 -45.01 -5.09 -37.46
N GLN A 61 -45.88 -6.05 -37.15
CA GLN A 61 -46.52 -6.87 -38.18
C GLN A 61 -47.54 -6.11 -39.03
N LEU A 62 -48.32 -5.19 -38.44
CA LEU A 62 -49.29 -4.37 -39.16
C LEU A 62 -48.62 -3.41 -40.15
N CYS A 63 -47.38 -2.99 -39.88
CA CYS A 63 -46.60 -2.11 -40.76
C CYS A 63 -45.95 -2.85 -41.95
N ARG A 64 -45.84 -4.18 -41.94
CA ARG A 64 -45.22 -4.97 -43.03
C ARG A 64 -46.03 -5.00 -44.33
N GLU A 65 -47.28 -4.55 -44.32
CA GLU A 65 -48.05 -4.46 -45.56
C GLU A 65 -47.64 -3.27 -46.45
N ASN A 66 -46.77 -2.33 -46.01
CA ASN A 66 -46.46 -1.16 -46.86
C ASN A 66 -45.03 -0.56 -46.88
N GLN A 67 -44.01 -0.98 -46.13
CA GLN A 67 -42.62 -0.45 -46.28
C GLN A 67 -41.49 -1.44 -45.88
N PRO A 68 -40.24 -1.26 -46.36
CA PRO A 68 -39.13 -2.20 -46.14
C PRO A 68 -38.35 -1.87 -44.86
N LEU A 69 -38.77 -2.41 -43.73
CA LEU A 69 -37.91 -2.59 -42.55
C LEU A 69 -37.54 -4.08 -42.44
N HIS A 70 -36.25 -4.40 -42.42
CA HIS A 70 -35.76 -5.78 -42.46
C HIS A 70 -35.71 -6.42 -41.07
N VAL A 71 -36.86 -6.69 -40.43
CA VAL A 71 -36.91 -7.62 -39.29
C VAL A 71 -37.30 -9.01 -39.81
N ARG A 72 -36.31 -9.88 -40.05
CA ARG A 72 -36.54 -11.27 -40.51
C ARG A 72 -36.79 -12.19 -39.31
N ILE A 73 -38.06 -12.41 -38.98
CA ILE A 73 -38.47 -13.59 -38.21
C ILE A 73 -38.48 -14.77 -39.20
N LEU A 74 -37.51 -15.67 -39.12
CA LEU A 74 -37.43 -16.85 -39.98
C LEU A 74 -38.55 -17.83 -39.63
N LYS A 75 -39.75 -17.65 -40.20
CA LYS A 75 -40.78 -18.70 -40.20
C LYS A 75 -40.34 -19.79 -41.18
N GLY A 76 -40.00 -20.97 -40.66
CA GLY A 76 -39.84 -22.18 -41.46
C GLY A 76 -41.13 -22.45 -42.23
N GLY A 77 -41.02 -22.56 -43.55
CA GLY A 77 -42.16 -22.53 -44.47
C GLY A 77 -43.19 -23.64 -44.24
N MET A 78 -44.34 -23.26 -43.71
CA MET A 78 -45.62 -23.93 -43.95
C MET A 78 -46.67 -22.86 -44.17
N ASP A 79 -47.07 -22.72 -45.43
CA ASP A 79 -48.05 -21.75 -45.89
C ASP A 79 -49.45 -22.34 -45.61
N MET A 80 -50.06 -21.91 -44.50
CA MET A 80 -51.46 -22.19 -44.17
C MET A 80 -52.21 -20.86 -43.99
N GLY A 81 -53.08 -20.55 -44.94
CA GLY A 81 -53.80 -19.29 -45.06
C GLY A 81 -54.94 -19.07 -44.05
N HIS A 82 -54.63 -19.06 -42.76
CA HIS A 82 -55.51 -18.50 -41.72
C HIS A 82 -54.76 -17.41 -40.93
N GLN A 83 -55.42 -16.25 -40.77
CA GLN A 83 -54.95 -15.14 -39.93
C GLN A 83 -54.94 -15.58 -38.47
N ASP A 84 -53.81 -16.13 -38.03
CA ASP A 84 -53.64 -16.71 -36.71
C ASP A 84 -53.07 -15.66 -35.73
N TYR A 85 -53.87 -14.64 -35.40
CA TYR A 85 -53.49 -13.61 -34.41
C TYR A 85 -53.14 -14.19 -33.03
N GLY A 86 -53.59 -15.41 -32.73
CA GLY A 86 -53.33 -16.08 -31.45
C GLY A 86 -51.90 -16.57 -31.29
N LEU A 87 -51.20 -16.92 -32.38
CA LEU A 87 -49.83 -17.44 -32.28
C LEU A 87 -48.85 -16.34 -31.88
N ASP A 88 -49.03 -15.12 -32.40
CA ASP A 88 -48.10 -14.02 -32.19
C ASP A 88 -48.25 -13.40 -30.80
N ALA A 89 -49.47 -13.31 -30.26
CA ALA A 89 -49.70 -12.93 -28.87
C ALA A 89 -49.08 -13.96 -27.89
N VAL A 90 -49.24 -15.26 -28.17
CA VAL A 90 -48.62 -16.33 -27.38
C VAL A 90 -47.09 -16.29 -27.48
N MET A 91 -46.54 -16.00 -28.65
CA MET A 91 -45.09 -15.81 -28.80
C MET A 91 -44.60 -14.55 -28.09
N GLY A 92 -45.39 -13.47 -28.07
CA GLY A 92 -45.13 -12.26 -27.29
C GLY A 92 -45.07 -12.55 -25.79
N GLU A 93 -46.09 -13.22 -25.24
CA GLU A 93 -46.12 -13.63 -23.82
C GLU A 93 -45.00 -14.60 -23.47
N LEU A 94 -44.69 -15.58 -24.34
CA LEU A 94 -43.60 -16.53 -24.10
C LEU A 94 -42.23 -15.85 -24.16
N SER A 95 -42.04 -14.92 -25.10
CA SER A 95 -40.81 -14.10 -25.18
C SER A 95 -40.72 -13.20 -23.96
N TRP A 96 -41.82 -12.57 -23.55
CA TRP A 96 -41.89 -11.73 -22.38
C TRP A 96 -41.49 -12.48 -21.10
N ARG A 97 -42.03 -13.68 -20.85
CA ARG A 97 -41.63 -14.52 -19.71
C ARG A 97 -40.15 -14.91 -19.73
N HIS A 98 -39.53 -14.90 -20.90
CA HIS A 98 -38.09 -15.15 -21.04
C HIS A 98 -37.26 -13.90 -20.76
N ILE A 99 -37.82 -12.71 -20.99
CA ILE A 99 -37.15 -11.42 -20.83
C ILE A 99 -37.34 -10.89 -19.39
N ASP A 100 -38.53 -11.08 -18.82
CA ASP A 100 -38.86 -10.80 -17.42
C ASP A 100 -38.53 -12.00 -16.51
N VAL A 101 -37.27 -12.42 -16.51
CA VAL A 101 -36.77 -13.58 -15.72
C VAL A 101 -37.05 -13.42 -14.22
N PHE A 102 -37.22 -12.18 -13.74
CA PHE A 102 -37.46 -11.88 -12.33
C PHE A 102 -38.94 -11.61 -12.01
N PHE A 103 -39.86 -11.77 -12.96
CA PHE A 103 -41.29 -11.54 -12.77
C PHE A 103 -41.62 -10.16 -12.19
N GLN A 104 -40.89 -9.13 -12.62
CA GLN A 104 -41.07 -7.75 -12.16
C GLN A 104 -42.22 -7.04 -12.88
N GLY A 105 -42.74 -7.59 -13.98
CA GLY A 105 -43.78 -7.00 -14.81
C GLY A 105 -43.28 -5.89 -15.74
N TYR A 106 -41.96 -5.65 -15.79
CA TYR A 106 -41.31 -4.72 -16.71
C TYR A 106 -39.85 -5.13 -16.97
N VAL A 107 -39.27 -4.59 -18.04
CA VAL A 107 -37.88 -4.83 -18.48
C VAL A 107 -37.19 -3.50 -18.71
N LEU A 108 -35.98 -3.34 -18.17
CA LEU A 108 -35.15 -2.15 -18.37
C LEU A 108 -34.45 -2.17 -19.73
N LEU A 109 -34.13 -1.00 -20.28
CA LEU A 109 -33.46 -0.84 -21.57
C LEU A 109 -32.23 -1.74 -21.67
N GLU A 110 -31.37 -1.76 -20.65
CA GLU A 110 -30.13 -2.53 -20.71
C GLU A 110 -30.38 -4.04 -20.84
N ARG A 111 -31.48 -4.56 -20.28
CA ARG A 111 -31.92 -5.95 -20.47
C ARG A 111 -32.48 -6.18 -21.86
N TYR A 112 -33.27 -5.24 -22.34
CA TYR A 112 -33.86 -5.29 -23.67
C TYR A 112 -32.78 -5.38 -24.76
N VAL A 113 -31.70 -4.60 -24.60
CA VAL A 113 -30.51 -4.65 -25.47
C VAL A 113 -29.79 -5.99 -25.38
N ALA A 114 -29.50 -6.46 -24.16
CA ALA A 114 -28.78 -7.71 -23.95
C ALA A 114 -29.49 -8.93 -24.56
N LEU A 115 -30.82 -8.99 -24.40
CA LEU A 115 -31.65 -10.09 -24.90
C LEU A 115 -31.92 -9.99 -26.41
N GLY A 116 -31.96 -8.77 -26.96
CA GLY A 116 -32.25 -8.54 -28.37
C GLY A 116 -31.13 -8.88 -29.35
N PHE A 117 -29.88 -8.94 -28.87
CA PHE A 117 -28.71 -9.11 -29.74
C PHE A 117 -28.11 -10.51 -29.74
N GLY A 118 -28.28 -11.32 -28.69
CA GLY A 118 -27.69 -12.67 -28.61
C GLY A 118 -26.15 -12.71 -28.73
N SER A 119 -25.51 -11.56 -28.93
CA SER A 119 -24.08 -11.27 -28.93
C SER A 119 -23.93 -9.75 -28.90
N VAL A 120 -23.67 -9.18 -27.73
CA VAL A 120 -23.13 -7.82 -27.67
C VAL A 120 -21.64 -7.96 -28.01
N GLU A 121 -21.16 -7.30 -29.06
CA GLU A 121 -19.73 -7.30 -29.36
C GLU A 121 -18.98 -6.55 -28.25
N GLY A 122 -18.35 -7.29 -27.34
CA GLY A 122 -17.62 -6.77 -26.19
C GLY A 122 -18.54 -6.23 -25.10
N VAL A 123 -18.47 -6.83 -23.90
CA VAL A 123 -19.10 -6.26 -22.70
C VAL A 123 -18.02 -5.60 -21.86
N SER A 124 -18.06 -4.26 -21.73
CA SER A 124 -17.17 -3.55 -20.82
C SER A 124 -17.53 -3.83 -19.37
N LEU A 125 -16.53 -3.82 -18.48
CA LEU A 125 -16.74 -4.08 -17.06
C LEU A 125 -17.70 -3.07 -16.41
N VAL A 126 -17.62 -1.79 -16.81
CA VAL A 126 -18.54 -0.74 -16.34
C VAL A 126 -19.97 -0.96 -16.85
N GLY A 127 -20.11 -1.39 -18.10
CA GLY A 127 -21.42 -1.73 -18.67
C GLY A 127 -22.05 -2.91 -17.94
N PHE A 128 -21.25 -3.96 -17.69
CA PHE A 128 -21.68 -5.12 -16.91
C PHE A 128 -22.07 -4.77 -15.47
N ARG A 129 -21.25 -3.97 -14.78
CA ARG A 129 -21.57 -3.46 -13.43
C ARG A 129 -22.87 -2.67 -13.43
N GLY A 130 -23.03 -1.71 -14.35
CA GLY A 130 -24.24 -0.91 -14.46
C GLY A 130 -25.49 -1.77 -14.72
N PHE A 131 -25.35 -2.80 -15.55
CA PHE A 131 -26.40 -3.78 -15.79
C PHE A 131 -26.76 -4.57 -14.53
N LEU A 132 -25.79 -5.09 -13.78
CA LEU A 132 -26.06 -5.78 -12.52
C LEU A 132 -26.74 -4.86 -11.50
N GLN A 133 -26.31 -3.62 -11.38
CA GLN A 133 -26.93 -2.65 -10.48
C GLN A 133 -28.37 -2.29 -10.89
N SER A 134 -28.71 -2.36 -12.17
CA SER A 134 -30.09 -2.14 -12.62
C SER A 134 -30.99 -3.33 -12.28
N LEU A 135 -30.44 -4.54 -12.24
CA LEU A 135 -31.14 -5.76 -11.83
C LEU A 135 -31.31 -5.88 -10.32
N PHE A 136 -30.28 -5.51 -9.57
CA PHE A 136 -30.22 -5.68 -8.11
C PHE A 136 -30.13 -4.31 -7.44
N ALA A 137 -31.25 -3.61 -7.34
CA ALA A 137 -31.32 -2.20 -6.99
C ALA A 137 -30.70 -1.79 -5.64
N THR A 138 -30.46 -2.73 -4.72
CA THR A 138 -29.86 -2.45 -3.40
C THR A 138 -28.66 -3.35 -3.13
N LYS A 139 -27.76 -2.86 -2.27
CA LYS A 139 -26.61 -3.61 -1.79
C LYS A 139 -27.03 -4.95 -1.17
N GLU A 140 -28.09 -4.98 -0.38
CA GLU A 140 -28.58 -6.20 0.27
C GLU A 140 -29.12 -7.22 -0.74
N ALA A 141 -29.75 -6.74 -1.84
CA ALA A 141 -30.19 -7.60 -2.93
C ALA A 141 -28.99 -8.18 -3.69
N VAL A 142 -27.90 -7.42 -3.82
CA VAL A 142 -26.66 -7.94 -4.41
C VAL A 142 -26.03 -9.01 -3.52
N GLU A 143 -25.76 -8.69 -2.25
CA GLU A 143 -25.06 -9.63 -1.35
C GLU A 143 -25.85 -10.93 -1.18
N ARG A 144 -27.18 -10.83 -1.06
CA ARG A 144 -28.04 -12.00 -0.87
C ARG A 144 -28.32 -12.72 -2.17
N ASP A 145 -28.77 -12.01 -3.20
CA ASP A 145 -29.35 -12.65 -4.38
C ASP A 145 -28.31 -12.75 -5.50
N LEU A 146 -27.48 -11.74 -5.75
CA LEU A 146 -26.46 -11.82 -6.80
C LEU A 146 -25.40 -12.87 -6.48
N VAL A 147 -24.75 -12.75 -5.32
CA VAL A 147 -23.64 -13.66 -4.96
C VAL A 147 -24.17 -15.08 -4.79
N SER A 148 -25.34 -15.29 -4.18
CA SER A 148 -25.97 -16.62 -4.10
C SER A 148 -26.39 -17.19 -5.45
N ASN A 149 -26.76 -16.36 -6.43
CA ASN A 149 -27.08 -16.83 -7.77
C ASN A 149 -25.82 -17.15 -8.59
N MET A 150 -24.71 -16.48 -8.30
CA MET A 150 -23.40 -16.81 -8.86
C MET A 150 -22.84 -18.09 -8.23
N ASP A 151 -22.83 -18.19 -6.90
CA ASP A 151 -22.37 -19.34 -6.11
C ASP A 151 -23.42 -20.46 -6.10
N SER A 152 -23.60 -21.09 -7.25
CA SER A 152 -24.68 -22.06 -7.49
C SER A 152 -24.59 -23.33 -6.65
N ASP A 153 -23.39 -23.68 -6.17
CA ASP A 153 -23.17 -24.83 -5.29
C ASP A 153 -23.18 -24.49 -3.79
N GLY A 154 -23.25 -23.20 -3.43
CA GLY A 154 -23.31 -22.71 -2.06
C GLY A 154 -22.00 -22.90 -1.29
N SER A 155 -20.87 -22.97 -1.98
CA SER A 155 -19.54 -23.15 -1.38
C SER A 155 -19.01 -21.89 -0.71
N GLY A 156 -19.63 -20.73 -0.97
CA GLY A 156 -19.14 -19.41 -0.62
C GLY A 156 -18.04 -18.91 -1.57
N ILE A 157 -17.78 -19.62 -2.68
CA ILE A 157 -16.72 -19.30 -3.63
C ILE A 157 -17.31 -19.30 -5.03
N VAL A 158 -17.30 -18.16 -5.71
CA VAL A 158 -17.75 -18.09 -7.10
C VAL A 158 -16.64 -18.55 -8.04
N THR A 159 -16.78 -19.73 -8.64
CA THR A 159 -15.84 -20.20 -9.67
C THR A 159 -16.06 -19.51 -11.02
N ASN A 160 -15.08 -19.57 -11.93
CA ASN A 160 -15.22 -19.01 -13.29
C ASN A 160 -16.35 -19.69 -14.07
N GLU A 161 -16.51 -21.00 -13.91
CA GLU A 161 -17.57 -21.76 -14.57
C GLU A 161 -18.96 -21.38 -14.03
N GLU A 162 -19.05 -21.12 -12.74
CA GLU A 162 -20.27 -20.63 -12.12
C GLU A 162 -20.61 -19.21 -12.54
N PHE A 163 -19.61 -18.32 -12.59
CA PHE A 163 -19.78 -16.98 -13.13
C PHE A 163 -20.25 -17.03 -14.59
N LYS A 164 -19.61 -17.83 -15.44
CA LYS A 164 -20.03 -18.05 -16.85
C LYS A 164 -21.45 -18.59 -16.93
N ARG A 165 -21.82 -19.55 -16.08
CA ARG A 165 -23.18 -20.10 -16.02
C ARG A 165 -24.18 -19.04 -15.61
N PHE A 166 -23.85 -18.21 -14.62
CA PHE A 166 -24.70 -17.09 -14.20
C PHE A 166 -24.88 -16.07 -15.33
N VAL A 167 -23.79 -15.64 -15.97
CA VAL A 167 -23.83 -14.70 -17.10
C VAL A 167 -24.64 -15.25 -18.28
N THR A 168 -24.49 -16.54 -18.60
CA THR A 168 -25.19 -17.15 -19.75
C THR A 168 -26.64 -17.51 -19.45
N ARG A 169 -26.93 -18.14 -18.30
CA ARG A 169 -28.27 -18.66 -17.98
C ARG A 169 -29.16 -17.63 -17.30
N THR A 170 -28.60 -16.80 -16.42
CA THR A 170 -29.38 -15.85 -15.63
C THR A 170 -29.46 -14.49 -16.32
N LEU A 171 -28.36 -14.04 -16.94
CA LEU A 171 -28.33 -12.73 -17.61
C LEU A 171 -28.63 -12.81 -19.12
N GLY A 172 -28.55 -14.00 -19.73
CA GLY A 172 -28.80 -14.19 -21.16
C GLY A 172 -27.69 -13.67 -22.08
N LEU A 173 -26.49 -13.42 -21.54
CA LEU A 173 -25.32 -12.99 -22.32
C LEU A 173 -24.56 -14.21 -22.89
N THR A 174 -23.62 -13.99 -23.81
CA THR A 174 -22.85 -15.09 -24.40
C THR A 174 -21.73 -15.55 -23.47
N ALA A 175 -21.19 -16.75 -23.72
CA ALA A 175 -19.99 -17.22 -23.03
C ALA A 175 -18.77 -16.32 -23.31
N GLU A 176 -18.67 -15.78 -24.54
CA GLU A 176 -17.65 -14.82 -24.93
C GLU A 176 -17.74 -13.53 -24.11
N ASN A 177 -18.96 -13.01 -23.87
CA ASN A 177 -19.15 -11.86 -22.99
C ASN A 177 -18.74 -12.15 -21.54
N ALA A 178 -18.98 -13.36 -21.05
CA ALA A 178 -18.49 -13.77 -19.74
C ALA A 178 -16.96 -13.80 -19.68
N ASP A 179 -16.31 -14.31 -20.73
CA ASP A 179 -14.85 -14.32 -20.88
C ASP A 179 -14.27 -12.89 -20.94
N ASP A 180 -14.90 -11.96 -21.65
CA ASP A 180 -14.50 -10.54 -21.71
C ASP A 180 -14.53 -9.88 -20.33
N VAL A 181 -15.59 -10.14 -19.55
CA VAL A 181 -15.71 -9.61 -18.19
C VAL A 181 -14.66 -10.23 -17.27
N LEU A 182 -14.45 -11.56 -17.33
CA LEU A 182 -13.42 -12.24 -16.54
C LEU A 182 -12.01 -11.74 -16.87
N ALA A 183 -11.73 -11.48 -18.15
CA ALA A 183 -10.46 -10.89 -18.59
C ALA A 183 -10.26 -9.48 -18.03
N SER A 184 -11.34 -8.70 -17.94
CA SER A 184 -11.33 -7.34 -17.37
C SER A 184 -11.16 -7.31 -15.86
N LEU A 185 -11.45 -8.41 -15.16
CA LEU A 185 -11.34 -8.54 -13.70
C LEU A 185 -9.92 -8.84 -13.20
N CYS A 186 -8.91 -8.70 -14.07
CA CYS A 186 -7.51 -8.98 -13.74
C CYS A 186 -7.26 -10.40 -13.20
N GLN A 187 -7.99 -11.40 -13.70
CA GLN A 187 -7.77 -12.77 -13.25
C GLN A 187 -6.40 -13.31 -13.65
N ALA A 188 -5.77 -14.02 -12.71
CA ALA A 188 -4.62 -14.84 -13.03
C ALA A 188 -5.06 -16.01 -13.93
N PRO A 189 -4.29 -16.39 -14.97
CA PRO A 189 -4.67 -17.48 -15.88
C PRO A 189 -4.92 -18.83 -15.18
N SER A 190 -4.32 -19.03 -14.01
CA SER A 190 -4.42 -20.26 -13.20
C SER A 190 -5.51 -20.21 -12.14
N VAL A 191 -6.12 -19.05 -11.88
CA VAL A 191 -7.12 -18.88 -10.83
C VAL A 191 -8.51 -19.06 -11.46
N LEU A 192 -9.18 -20.14 -11.06
CA LEU A 192 -10.50 -20.52 -11.55
C LEU A 192 -11.65 -20.01 -10.66
N ARG A 193 -11.40 -19.00 -9.83
CA ARG A 193 -12.39 -18.41 -8.92
C ARG A 193 -12.27 -16.90 -8.83
N LEU A 194 -13.40 -16.24 -8.63
CA LEU A 194 -13.46 -14.82 -8.34
C LEU A 194 -13.09 -14.56 -6.88
N THR A 195 -12.28 -13.53 -6.66
CA THR A 195 -12.00 -13.00 -5.32
C THR A 195 -13.10 -12.02 -4.91
N GLU A 196 -13.20 -11.76 -3.60
CA GLU A 196 -14.16 -10.78 -3.06
C GLU A 196 -14.03 -9.41 -3.75
N ARG A 197 -12.80 -8.94 -3.99
CA ARG A 197 -12.54 -7.69 -4.72
C ARG A 197 -13.04 -7.68 -6.16
N GLN A 198 -12.94 -8.82 -6.84
CA GLN A 198 -13.40 -8.95 -8.21
C GLN A 198 -14.93 -8.93 -8.24
N LEU A 199 -15.58 -9.51 -7.23
CA LEU A 199 -17.02 -9.37 -7.03
C LEU A 199 -17.38 -7.91 -6.71
N ASP A 200 -16.69 -7.26 -5.77
CA ASP A 200 -16.85 -5.84 -5.45
C ASP A 200 -16.73 -4.94 -6.69
N ALA A 201 -15.78 -5.24 -7.58
CA ALA A 201 -15.57 -4.50 -8.83
C ALA A 201 -16.78 -4.54 -9.78
N ILE A 202 -17.66 -5.54 -9.67
CA ILE A 202 -18.90 -5.67 -10.46
C ILE A 202 -20.17 -5.36 -9.65
N THR A 203 -20.08 -5.07 -8.35
CA THR A 203 -21.23 -4.82 -7.47
C THR A 203 -21.42 -3.34 -7.10
N TYR A 204 -21.60 -2.99 -5.82
CA TYR A 204 -21.93 -1.63 -5.35
C TYR A 204 -20.79 -1.00 -4.55
N ASP A 205 -20.26 -1.74 -3.59
CA ASP A 205 -19.24 -1.23 -2.68
C ASP A 205 -17.87 -1.53 -3.26
N LEU A 206 -17.10 -0.47 -3.52
CA LEU A 206 -15.72 -0.61 -3.92
C LEU A 206 -14.82 -0.35 -2.72
N THR A 207 -13.90 -1.28 -2.51
CA THR A 207 -12.66 -1.01 -1.81
C THR A 207 -11.65 -0.41 -2.80
N LEU A 208 -10.52 0.09 -2.29
CA LEU A 208 -9.46 0.63 -3.14
C LEU A 208 -8.92 -0.41 -4.15
N PRO A 209 -8.67 -1.68 -3.77
CA PRO A 209 -8.34 -2.74 -4.73
C PRO A 209 -9.40 -2.97 -5.82
N SER A 210 -10.69 -2.96 -5.46
CA SER A 210 -11.78 -3.15 -6.41
C SER A 210 -11.91 -1.97 -7.38
N LEU A 211 -11.67 -0.75 -6.90
CA LEU A 211 -11.58 0.44 -7.74
C LEU A 211 -10.41 0.35 -8.73
N ARG A 212 -9.25 -0.16 -8.28
CA ARG A 212 -8.10 -0.44 -9.16
C ARG A 212 -8.51 -1.38 -10.29
N ILE A 213 -9.18 -2.50 -10.01
CA ILE A 213 -9.69 -3.41 -11.05
C ILE A 213 -10.59 -2.65 -12.05
N LEU A 214 -11.57 -1.91 -11.54
CA LEU A 214 -12.55 -1.18 -12.36
C LEU A 214 -11.90 -0.14 -13.28
N LEU A 215 -10.98 0.68 -12.76
CA LEU A 215 -10.32 1.71 -13.55
C LEU A 215 -9.25 1.12 -14.48
N ARG A 216 -8.57 0.03 -14.10
CA ARG A 216 -7.57 -0.63 -14.96
C ARG A 216 -8.18 -1.24 -16.22
N ALA A 217 -9.44 -1.66 -16.18
CA ALA A 217 -10.14 -2.22 -17.33
C ALA A 217 -10.32 -1.20 -18.47
N ASP A 218 -10.65 0.06 -18.13
CA ASP A 218 -10.95 1.10 -19.12
C ASP A 218 -9.80 2.09 -19.34
N HIS A 219 -8.89 2.22 -18.38
CA HIS A 219 -7.81 3.21 -18.38
C HIS A 219 -6.46 2.51 -18.16
N PRO A 220 -5.77 2.11 -19.25
CA PRO A 220 -4.56 1.32 -19.17
C PRO A 220 -3.33 2.10 -18.66
N THR A 221 -3.37 3.42 -18.60
CA THR A 221 -2.26 4.25 -18.10
C THR A 221 -2.70 5.22 -17.01
N VAL A 222 -1.74 5.77 -16.26
CA VAL A 222 -2.02 6.79 -15.23
C VAL A 222 -2.52 8.07 -15.88
N GLU A 223 -1.96 8.39 -17.04
CA GLU A 223 -2.32 9.54 -17.85
C GLU A 223 -3.77 9.44 -18.34
N ASP A 224 -4.24 8.24 -18.69
CA ASP A 224 -5.65 8.01 -19.06
C ASP A 224 -6.59 8.23 -17.87
N VAL A 225 -6.19 7.79 -16.66
CA VAL A 225 -6.98 8.01 -15.43
C VAL A 225 -7.01 9.49 -15.09
N LEU A 226 -5.87 10.18 -15.18
CA LEU A 226 -5.79 11.62 -14.94
C LEU A 226 -6.66 12.37 -15.94
N ALA A 227 -6.52 12.12 -17.24
CA ALA A 227 -7.34 12.76 -18.27
C ALA A 227 -8.84 12.48 -18.11
N PHE A 228 -9.21 11.32 -17.53
CA PHE A 228 -10.59 10.97 -17.24
C PHE A 228 -11.14 11.74 -16.03
N LEU A 229 -10.35 11.89 -14.97
CA LEU A 229 -10.77 12.46 -13.69
C LEU A 229 -10.53 13.98 -13.58
N ASP A 230 -9.36 14.47 -13.97
CA ASP A 230 -8.95 15.88 -13.94
C ASP A 230 -9.56 16.63 -15.13
N THR A 231 -10.81 17.06 -14.95
CA THR A 231 -11.55 17.78 -15.99
C THR A 231 -11.09 19.22 -16.15
N SER A 232 -10.53 19.82 -15.10
CA SER A 232 -9.99 21.18 -15.09
C SER A 232 -8.61 21.27 -15.75
N GLN A 233 -7.90 20.15 -15.86
CA GLN A 233 -6.54 20.03 -16.40
C GLN A 233 -5.49 20.81 -15.60
N ASP A 234 -5.69 20.96 -14.29
CA ASP A 234 -4.73 21.65 -13.41
C ASP A 234 -3.71 20.69 -12.77
N GLY A 235 -3.81 19.39 -13.07
CA GLY A 235 -2.94 18.33 -12.55
C GLY A 235 -3.35 17.85 -11.14
N GLN A 236 -4.47 18.33 -10.61
CA GLN A 236 -5.04 17.96 -9.33
C GLN A 236 -6.49 17.51 -9.51
N ILE A 237 -6.86 16.38 -8.91
CA ILE A 237 -8.24 15.90 -8.98
C ILE A 237 -8.95 16.34 -7.72
N SER A 238 -9.84 17.32 -7.85
CA SER A 238 -10.69 17.75 -6.74
C SER A 238 -11.69 16.66 -6.33
N GLN A 239 -12.24 16.75 -5.12
CA GLN A 239 -13.29 15.81 -4.67
C GLN A 239 -14.52 15.79 -5.59
N GLN A 240 -14.88 16.95 -6.15
CA GLN A 240 -16.01 17.06 -7.08
C GLN A 240 -15.74 16.33 -8.39
N GLU A 241 -14.54 16.50 -8.95
CA GLU A 241 -14.11 15.83 -10.17
C GLU A 241 -14.01 14.32 -10.00
N TRP A 242 -13.43 13.89 -8.87
CA TRP A 242 -13.40 12.49 -8.46
C TRP A 242 -14.80 11.87 -8.41
N ALA A 243 -15.72 12.49 -7.68
CA ALA A 243 -17.10 12.00 -7.55
C ALA A 243 -17.82 11.95 -8.90
N ALA A 244 -17.64 12.97 -9.76
CA ALA A 244 -18.24 13.00 -11.10
C ALA A 244 -17.63 11.93 -12.04
N GLY A 245 -16.33 11.70 -11.94
CA GLY A 245 -15.62 10.63 -12.66
C GLY A 245 -16.12 9.25 -12.25
N LEU A 246 -16.15 8.98 -10.95
CA LEU A 246 -16.60 7.69 -10.42
C LEU A 246 -18.09 7.44 -10.63
N LEU A 247 -18.93 8.48 -10.66
CA LEU A 247 -20.34 8.34 -11.03
C LEU A 247 -20.51 7.80 -12.46
N ARG A 248 -19.66 8.22 -13.41
CA ARG A 248 -19.65 7.66 -14.78
C ARG A 248 -19.24 6.18 -14.81
N LYS A 249 -18.54 5.70 -13.77
CA LYS A 249 -18.19 4.29 -13.55
C LYS A 249 -19.21 3.55 -12.69
N ARG A 250 -20.39 4.14 -12.47
CA ARG A 250 -21.48 3.57 -11.67
C ARG A 250 -21.06 3.30 -10.21
N VAL A 251 -20.24 4.19 -9.65
CA VAL A 251 -19.91 4.21 -8.23
C VAL A 251 -20.81 5.23 -7.54
N THR A 252 -21.33 4.88 -6.37
CA THR A 252 -22.21 5.76 -5.60
C THR A 252 -21.42 6.96 -5.05
N SER A 253 -22.09 8.10 -4.85
CA SER A 253 -21.42 9.29 -4.30
C SER A 253 -20.87 9.08 -2.89
N ALA A 254 -21.51 8.22 -2.08
CA ALA A 254 -21.03 7.87 -0.75
C ALA A 254 -19.71 7.08 -0.83
N ASN A 255 -19.68 6.00 -1.62
CA ASN A 255 -18.48 5.19 -1.78
C ASN A 255 -17.35 5.97 -2.48
N ALA A 256 -17.66 6.82 -3.46
CA ALA A 256 -16.68 7.72 -4.08
C ALA A 256 -16.06 8.67 -3.05
N ARG A 257 -16.85 9.21 -2.12
CA ARG A 257 -16.35 10.05 -1.04
C ARG A 257 -15.43 9.26 -0.10
N ASP A 258 -15.84 8.07 0.34
CA ASP A 258 -15.05 7.24 1.24
C ASP A 258 -13.68 6.88 0.61
N LEU A 259 -13.69 6.52 -0.67
CA LEU A 259 -12.45 6.25 -1.44
C LEU A 259 -11.56 7.49 -1.57
N PHE A 260 -12.14 8.68 -1.73
CA PHE A 260 -11.39 9.92 -1.77
C PHE A 260 -10.70 10.18 -0.43
N GLU A 261 -11.41 10.00 0.70
CA GLU A 261 -10.86 10.18 2.05
C GLU A 261 -9.71 9.19 2.34
N VAL A 262 -9.79 7.96 1.81
CA VAL A 262 -8.69 6.98 1.87
C VAL A 262 -7.46 7.43 1.08
N LEU A 263 -7.67 8.03 -0.09
CA LEU A 263 -6.59 8.48 -0.98
C LEU A 263 -6.01 9.85 -0.58
N ASP A 264 -6.74 10.65 0.20
CA ASP A 264 -6.31 11.94 0.74
C ASP A 264 -6.22 11.92 2.28
N PRO A 265 -5.33 11.09 2.87
CA PRO A 265 -5.18 11.02 4.32
C PRO A 265 -4.70 12.36 4.93
N GLY A 266 -4.09 13.23 4.13
CA GLY A 266 -3.65 14.56 4.52
C GLY A 266 -4.76 15.62 4.52
N GLN A 267 -5.96 15.28 4.03
CA GLN A 267 -7.09 16.21 3.84
C GLN A 267 -6.67 17.47 3.05
N LEU A 268 -5.86 17.27 2.01
CA LEU A 268 -5.44 18.34 1.10
C LEU A 268 -6.61 18.88 0.28
N GLY A 269 -7.66 18.09 0.10
CA GLY A 269 -8.85 18.41 -0.69
C GLY A 269 -8.71 18.08 -2.18
N TYR A 270 -7.60 17.48 -2.58
CA TYR A 270 -7.30 17.09 -3.96
C TYR A 270 -6.37 15.88 -4.01
N LEU A 271 -6.47 15.08 -5.07
CA LEU A 271 -5.56 13.97 -5.36
C LEU A 271 -4.53 14.38 -6.41
N THR A 272 -3.31 13.89 -6.27
CA THR A 272 -2.21 14.14 -7.22
C THR A 272 -1.96 12.91 -8.09
N VAL A 273 -1.20 13.08 -9.17
CA VAL A 273 -0.70 11.97 -10.01
C VAL A 273 0.02 10.91 -9.19
N ASP A 274 0.78 11.29 -8.16
CA ASP A 274 1.46 10.35 -7.27
C ASP A 274 0.45 9.48 -6.50
N THR A 275 -0.68 10.06 -6.09
CA THR A 275 -1.75 9.35 -5.37
C THR A 275 -2.47 8.36 -6.28
N LEU A 276 -2.64 8.72 -7.56
CA LEU A 276 -3.23 7.82 -8.56
C LEU A 276 -2.39 6.56 -8.82
N ARG A 277 -1.12 6.51 -8.40
CA ARG A 277 -0.28 5.30 -8.51
C ARG A 277 -0.89 4.09 -7.82
N LEU A 278 -1.57 4.32 -6.69
CA LEU A 278 -2.32 3.30 -5.94
C LEU A 278 -3.41 2.64 -6.81
N ILE A 279 -4.01 3.39 -7.71
CA ILE A 279 -5.07 2.93 -8.62
C ILE A 279 -4.49 2.37 -9.91
N ARG A 280 -3.48 3.04 -10.48
CA ARG A 280 -2.84 2.63 -11.73
C ARG A 280 -1.36 2.97 -11.71
N GLY A 281 -0.51 2.08 -12.23
CA GLY A 281 0.92 2.33 -12.37
C GLY A 281 1.78 1.37 -11.57
N ASN A 282 3.10 1.55 -11.69
CA ASN A 282 4.10 0.80 -10.95
C ASN A 282 4.00 1.18 -9.48
N LEU A 283 3.59 0.23 -8.65
CA LEU A 283 3.50 0.41 -7.22
C LEU A 283 4.90 0.29 -6.62
N ALA A 284 5.27 1.27 -5.79
CA ALA A 284 6.37 1.08 -4.85
C ALA A 284 5.88 0.24 -3.66
N LEU A 285 6.82 -0.25 -2.83
CA LEU A 285 6.47 -1.00 -1.62
C LEU A 285 5.48 -0.27 -0.70
N CYS A 286 5.63 1.05 -0.56
CA CYS A 286 4.73 1.86 0.26
C CYS A 286 3.32 1.91 -0.32
N ASP A 287 3.20 2.01 -1.65
CA ASP A 287 1.90 2.04 -2.31
C ASP A 287 1.20 0.68 -2.16
N TYR A 288 1.96 -0.40 -2.35
CA TYR A 288 1.45 -1.76 -2.12
C TYR A 288 0.97 -1.96 -0.68
N ARG A 289 1.69 -1.44 0.33
CA ARG A 289 1.24 -1.50 1.72
C ARG A 289 -0.11 -0.82 1.92
N GLU A 290 -0.27 0.41 1.45
CA GLU A 290 -1.56 1.11 1.61
C GLU A 290 -2.68 0.44 0.82
N LEU A 291 -2.36 -0.21 -0.31
CA LEU A 291 -3.32 -0.98 -1.11
C LEU A 291 -3.83 -2.23 -0.38
N VAL A 292 -2.96 -2.99 0.28
CA VAL A 292 -3.35 -4.24 0.95
C VAL A 292 -3.89 -4.02 2.36
N LYS A 293 -3.57 -2.88 2.98
CA LYS A 293 -3.86 -2.61 4.38
C LYS A 293 -5.33 -2.72 4.81
N PRO A 294 -6.30 -2.23 4.03
CA PRO A 294 -7.71 -2.35 4.40
C PRO A 294 -8.18 -3.80 4.55
N GLU A 295 -7.53 -4.75 3.87
CA GLU A 295 -7.99 -6.13 3.80
C GLU A 295 -7.11 -7.12 4.55
N LEU A 296 -5.79 -7.00 4.40
CA LEU A 296 -4.82 -7.95 4.98
C LEU A 296 -4.15 -7.40 6.25
N GLY A 297 -4.49 -6.18 6.66
CA GLY A 297 -3.93 -5.55 7.85
C GLY A 297 -2.54 -4.97 7.59
N ASP A 298 -1.59 -5.16 8.50
CA ASP A 298 -0.26 -4.62 8.28
C ASP A 298 0.53 -5.43 7.22
N LEU A 299 1.63 -4.84 6.73
CA LEU A 299 2.49 -5.50 5.75
C LEU A 299 3.05 -6.83 6.27
N ASN A 300 3.26 -6.95 7.59
CA ASN A 300 3.79 -8.16 8.18
C ASN A 300 2.78 -9.30 8.03
N GLN A 301 1.52 -9.08 8.43
CA GLN A 301 0.45 -10.06 8.26
C GLN A 301 0.28 -10.43 6.78
N THR A 302 0.37 -9.44 5.90
CA THR A 302 0.32 -9.67 4.44
C THR A 302 1.43 -10.62 3.96
N LEU A 303 2.65 -10.48 4.49
CA LEU A 303 3.77 -11.34 4.16
C LEU A 303 3.66 -12.73 4.82
N TRP A 304 3.12 -12.81 6.04
CA TRP A 304 2.78 -14.09 6.66
C TRP A 304 1.74 -14.87 5.84
N ASP A 305 0.74 -14.19 5.30
CA ASP A 305 -0.27 -14.80 4.45
C ASP A 305 0.30 -15.22 3.07
N ALA A 306 1.39 -14.58 2.64
CA ALA A 306 2.10 -14.95 1.41
C ALA A 306 2.99 -16.19 1.59
N ASP A 307 3.53 -16.44 2.79
CA ASP A 307 4.36 -17.63 3.12
C ASP A 307 3.49 -18.90 3.20
N THR A 308 3.22 -19.48 2.03
CA THR A 308 2.27 -20.60 1.91
C THR A 308 2.81 -21.93 2.42
N ASP A 309 4.13 -22.09 2.50
CA ASP A 309 4.77 -23.30 2.99
C ASP A 309 5.23 -23.22 4.47
N GLY A 310 5.13 -22.03 5.08
CA GLY A 310 5.41 -21.79 6.49
C GLY A 310 6.89 -21.84 6.84
N ASN A 311 7.78 -21.61 5.87
CA ASN A 311 9.23 -21.68 6.07
C ASN A 311 9.84 -20.37 6.57
N LEU A 312 9.01 -19.36 6.86
CA LEU A 312 9.36 -17.99 7.27
C LEU A 312 10.05 -17.17 6.17
N ARG A 313 9.87 -17.53 4.90
CA ARG A 313 10.45 -16.85 3.75
C ARG A 313 9.42 -16.74 2.66
N VAL A 314 9.22 -15.52 2.16
CA VAL A 314 8.34 -15.29 1.02
C VAL A 314 9.15 -15.26 -0.25
N THR A 315 9.02 -16.31 -1.05
CA THR A 315 9.61 -16.39 -2.40
C THR A 315 8.92 -15.41 -3.37
N PRO A 316 9.56 -15.04 -4.50
CA PRO A 316 8.93 -14.21 -5.51
C PRO A 316 7.60 -14.79 -6.01
N GLU A 317 7.55 -16.11 -6.21
CA GLU A 317 6.37 -16.83 -6.69
C GLU A 317 5.20 -16.77 -5.69
N GLU A 318 5.50 -16.89 -4.40
CA GLU A 318 4.53 -16.73 -3.32
C GLU A 318 3.98 -15.32 -3.25
N PHE A 319 4.87 -14.32 -3.30
CA PHE A 319 4.45 -12.92 -3.30
C PHE A 319 3.61 -12.56 -4.52
N VAL A 320 4.02 -12.98 -5.72
CA VAL A 320 3.26 -12.78 -6.96
C VAL A 320 1.86 -13.38 -6.81
N ARG A 321 1.75 -14.62 -6.32
CA ARG A 321 0.45 -15.29 -6.11
C ARG A 321 -0.47 -14.50 -5.18
N GLN A 322 0.08 -13.93 -4.12
CA GLN A 322 -0.66 -13.12 -3.15
C GLN A 322 -1.02 -11.73 -3.72
N ALA A 323 -0.15 -11.14 -4.54
CA ALA A 323 -0.31 -9.80 -5.10
C ALA A 323 -1.24 -9.75 -6.33
N MET A 324 -1.31 -10.82 -7.11
CA MET A 324 -2.15 -10.92 -8.31
C MET A 324 -3.64 -10.57 -8.05
N PRO A 325 -4.28 -11.07 -6.98
CA PRO A 325 -5.63 -10.66 -6.57
C PRO A 325 -5.85 -9.16 -6.37
N PHE A 326 -4.81 -8.35 -6.19
CA PHE A 326 -4.88 -6.88 -6.12
C PHE A 326 -4.72 -6.22 -7.50
N CYS A 327 -4.86 -7.02 -8.56
CA CYS A 327 -4.56 -6.63 -9.93
C CYS A 327 -3.17 -6.00 -10.02
N LEU A 328 -2.13 -6.70 -9.54
CA LEU A 328 -0.75 -6.42 -9.90
C LEU A 328 -0.35 -7.37 -11.01
N THR A 329 0.35 -6.86 -12.02
CA THR A 329 1.03 -7.71 -13.00
C THR A 329 2.18 -8.44 -12.32
N GLU A 330 2.60 -9.58 -12.87
CA GLU A 330 3.78 -10.30 -12.37
C GLU A 330 5.01 -9.38 -12.29
N ALA A 331 5.24 -8.54 -13.30
CA ALA A 331 6.35 -7.58 -13.30
C ALA A 331 6.24 -6.53 -12.19
N GLU A 332 5.03 -6.00 -11.92
CA GLU A 332 4.77 -5.07 -10.82
C GLU A 332 5.01 -5.75 -9.46
N ALA A 333 4.49 -6.97 -9.27
CA ALA A 333 4.66 -7.72 -8.03
C ALA A 333 6.12 -8.12 -7.78
N LEU A 334 6.86 -8.55 -8.82
CA LEU A 334 8.29 -8.84 -8.72
C LEU A 334 9.12 -7.60 -8.41
N ALA A 335 8.74 -6.42 -8.92
CA ALA A 335 9.41 -5.18 -8.58
C ALA A 335 9.21 -4.83 -7.09
N VAL A 336 7.99 -4.96 -6.58
CA VAL A 336 7.69 -4.77 -5.14
C VAL A 336 8.42 -5.80 -4.28
N HIS A 337 8.46 -7.07 -4.69
CA HIS A 337 9.22 -8.12 -4.00
C HIS A 337 10.72 -7.79 -3.94
N ALA A 338 11.31 -7.34 -5.05
CA ALA A 338 12.71 -6.96 -5.11
C ALA A 338 13.05 -5.74 -4.23
N GLU A 339 12.09 -4.84 -3.97
CA GLU A 339 12.24 -3.77 -2.98
C GLU A 339 12.30 -4.32 -1.54
N MET A 340 11.55 -5.40 -1.25
CA MET A 340 11.55 -6.06 0.06
C MET A 340 12.72 -7.03 0.27
N ASP A 341 13.24 -7.67 -0.79
CA ASP A 341 14.45 -8.49 -0.76
C ASP A 341 15.72 -7.61 -0.79
N PHE A 342 15.84 -6.75 0.21
CA PHE A 342 16.96 -5.81 0.31
C PHE A 342 18.33 -6.50 0.49
N LEU A 343 18.33 -7.77 0.91
CA LEU A 343 19.54 -8.60 1.04
C LEU A 343 19.90 -9.33 -0.25
N SER A 344 19.06 -9.25 -1.29
CA SER A 344 19.25 -9.94 -2.57
C SER A 344 19.46 -11.45 -2.41
N GLN A 345 18.68 -12.08 -1.53
CA GLN A 345 18.75 -13.51 -1.22
C GLN A 345 17.81 -14.35 -2.10
N GLY A 346 16.95 -13.69 -2.87
CA GLY A 346 15.90 -14.33 -3.65
C GLY A 346 14.64 -14.63 -2.84
N PHE A 347 14.51 -14.09 -1.63
CA PHE A 347 13.32 -14.24 -0.78
C PHE A 347 13.25 -13.12 0.26
N VAL A 348 12.06 -12.84 0.77
CA VAL A 348 11.86 -11.93 1.91
C VAL A 348 11.83 -12.77 3.19
N ASP A 349 12.84 -12.62 4.03
CA ASP A 349 12.91 -13.29 5.34
C ASP A 349 11.97 -12.59 6.34
N LEU A 350 11.02 -13.34 6.92
CA LEU A 350 10.03 -12.82 7.87
C LEU A 350 10.60 -12.64 9.27
N PHE A 351 11.69 -13.34 9.63
CA PHE A 351 12.34 -13.23 10.93
C PHE A 351 12.98 -11.84 11.18
N PRO A 352 13.72 -11.24 10.23
CA PRO A 352 14.31 -9.90 10.37
C PRO A 352 13.35 -8.74 10.08
N MET A 353 12.14 -8.97 9.55
CA MET A 353 11.11 -7.94 9.30
C MET A 353 10.41 -7.41 10.58
N SER A 354 11.01 -7.64 11.76
CA SER A 354 10.53 -6.99 12.98
C SER A 354 10.61 -5.46 12.85
N SER A 355 9.72 -4.76 13.57
CA SER A 355 9.54 -3.30 13.52
C SER A 355 10.83 -2.46 13.64
N ALA A 356 11.92 -3.05 14.13
CA ALA A 356 13.24 -2.43 14.24
C ALA A 356 13.99 -2.25 12.91
N ARG A 357 13.64 -2.96 11.81
CA ARG A 357 14.41 -2.92 10.55
C ARG A 357 13.67 -2.38 9.33
N MET A 358 12.36 -2.14 9.42
CA MET A 358 11.57 -1.58 8.31
C MET A 358 12.08 -0.22 7.77
N PRO A 359 12.68 0.69 8.58
CA PRO A 359 13.30 1.92 8.07
C PRO A 359 14.41 1.69 7.03
N PHE A 360 15.08 0.52 7.04
CA PHE A 360 16.13 0.20 6.08
C PHE A 360 15.58 -0.33 4.74
N VAL A 361 14.38 -0.92 4.75
CA VAL A 361 13.73 -1.46 3.54
C VAL A 361 13.24 -0.32 2.63
N LEU A 362 12.88 0.82 3.21
CA LEU A 362 12.38 2.00 2.48
C LEU A 362 13.47 2.79 1.71
N GLN A 363 14.71 2.30 1.63
CA GLN A 363 15.86 3.03 1.09
C GLN A 363 15.92 3.17 -0.45
N ARG A 364 15.08 2.49 -1.24
CA ARG A 364 15.32 2.34 -2.69
C ARG A 364 14.38 3.06 -3.66
N GLY A 365 13.37 3.80 -3.20
CA GLY A 365 12.47 4.55 -4.10
C GLY A 365 12.22 5.97 -3.62
N SER A 366 12.28 6.93 -4.57
CA SER A 366 11.76 8.31 -4.50
C SER A 366 11.57 8.91 -3.08
N LEU A 367 12.36 9.94 -2.78
CA LEU A 367 12.30 10.76 -1.55
C LEU A 367 10.89 11.23 -1.15
N ALA A 368 9.98 11.40 -2.12
CA ALA A 368 8.58 11.75 -1.90
C ALA A 368 7.76 10.56 -1.37
N SER A 369 7.95 9.37 -1.96
CA SER A 369 7.35 8.12 -1.48
C SER A 369 7.89 7.76 -0.10
N TYR A 370 9.19 7.95 0.14
CA TYR A 370 9.82 7.77 1.45
C TYR A 370 9.20 8.67 2.53
N ARG A 371 8.98 9.97 2.25
CA ARG A 371 8.39 10.92 3.21
C ARG A 371 6.96 10.57 3.61
N SER A 372 6.09 10.30 2.64
CA SER A 372 4.70 9.87 2.93
C SER A 372 4.68 8.53 3.67
N CYS A 373 5.61 7.63 3.33
CA CYS A 373 5.70 6.30 3.94
C CYS A 373 6.19 6.34 5.39
N LEU A 374 7.16 7.21 5.71
CA LEU A 374 7.62 7.46 7.08
C LEU A 374 6.53 8.12 7.94
N GLN A 375 5.79 9.09 7.40
CA GLN A 375 4.69 9.75 8.12
C GLN A 375 3.59 8.76 8.53
N GLY A 376 3.24 7.82 7.63
CA GLY A 376 2.30 6.74 7.95
C GLY A 376 2.83 5.73 8.97
N TYR A 377 4.17 5.56 9.06
CA TYR A 377 4.78 4.58 9.95
C TYR A 377 4.96 5.10 11.38
N PHE A 378 5.35 6.37 11.52
CA PHE A 378 5.77 6.87 12.82
C PHE A 378 4.63 7.49 13.64
N GLY A 379 3.51 7.90 13.03
CA GLY A 379 2.33 8.46 13.71
C GLY A 379 2.55 9.77 14.49
N ASP A 380 3.80 9.99 14.93
CA ASP A 380 4.31 11.10 15.72
C ASP A 380 5.26 11.91 14.84
N ALA A 381 4.87 13.16 14.59
CA ALA A 381 5.57 14.08 13.71
C ALA A 381 7.04 14.29 14.14
N ALA A 382 7.38 14.11 15.41
CA ALA A 382 8.73 14.32 15.92
C ALA A 382 9.76 13.32 15.37
N ALA A 383 9.39 12.04 15.23
CA ALA A 383 10.26 11.01 14.65
C ALA A 383 10.40 11.19 13.13
N ALA A 384 9.30 11.53 12.45
CA ALA A 384 9.31 11.84 11.03
C ALA A 384 10.18 13.07 10.71
N VAL A 385 10.10 14.13 11.52
CA VAL A 385 10.92 15.36 11.39
C VAL A 385 12.42 15.07 11.47
N GLN A 386 12.83 14.09 12.29
CA GLN A 386 14.23 13.71 12.47
C GLN A 386 14.81 13.07 11.20
N ASP A 387 14.04 12.21 10.52
CA ASP A 387 14.44 11.58 9.26
C ASP A 387 14.26 12.50 8.05
N LEU A 388 13.24 13.37 8.07
CA LEU A 388 12.99 14.41 7.06
C LEU A 388 14.15 15.42 6.97
N ALA A 389 14.78 15.75 8.10
CA ALA A 389 15.95 16.62 8.18
C ALA A 389 17.20 15.99 7.57
N VAL A 390 17.39 14.67 7.75
CA VAL A 390 18.47 13.90 7.10
C VAL A 390 18.26 13.86 5.58
N ALA A 391 17.01 13.68 5.14
CA ALA A 391 16.62 13.70 3.74
C ALA A 391 16.84 15.06 3.02
N ALA A 392 16.62 16.18 3.71
CA ALA A 392 16.77 17.53 3.15
C ALA A 392 18.24 17.94 2.90
N ALA A 393 19.19 17.29 3.56
CA ALA A 393 20.61 17.62 3.49
C ALA A 393 21.37 16.88 2.35
N GLY A 394 20.64 16.22 1.44
CA GLY A 394 21.19 15.39 0.37
C GLY A 394 21.59 14.00 0.87
N PHE A 395 21.06 12.95 0.22
CA PHE A 395 21.32 11.56 0.63
C PHE A 395 22.78 11.17 0.33
N PRO A 396 23.53 10.69 1.32
CA PRO A 396 24.91 10.33 1.12
C PRO A 396 25.03 8.94 0.49
N ALA A 397 26.06 8.75 -0.34
CA ALA A 397 26.26 7.54 -1.16
C ALA A 397 26.57 6.24 -0.38
N SER A 398 26.57 6.26 0.96
CA SER A 398 26.86 5.07 1.78
C SER A 398 26.19 5.11 3.15
N ALA A 399 25.91 3.92 3.70
CA ALA A 399 25.33 3.73 5.03
C ALA A 399 26.15 4.40 6.16
N ARG A 400 27.47 4.47 6.00
CA ARG A 400 28.38 5.14 6.94
C ARG A 400 28.16 6.66 6.97
N ALA A 401 28.03 7.27 5.79
CA ALA A 401 27.83 8.71 5.68
C ALA A 401 26.41 9.12 6.11
N LEU A 402 25.40 8.24 5.96
CA LEU A 402 24.06 8.43 6.51
C LEU A 402 24.05 8.43 8.04
N ALA A 403 24.76 7.48 8.66
CA ALA A 403 24.91 7.44 10.11
C ALA A 403 25.60 8.69 10.67
N GLN A 404 26.61 9.20 9.97
CA GLN A 404 27.31 10.45 10.33
C GLN A 404 26.40 11.68 10.21
N GLN A 405 25.54 11.74 9.19
CA GLN A 405 24.62 12.85 8.96
C GLN A 405 23.44 12.85 9.93
N GLY A 406 22.91 11.66 10.27
CA GLY A 406 21.90 11.47 11.31
C GLY A 406 22.41 11.81 12.72
N ALA A 407 23.66 11.42 13.04
CA ALA A 407 24.33 11.84 14.27
C ALA A 407 24.40 13.36 14.35
N LYS A 408 24.87 14.01 13.29
CA LYS A 408 25.05 15.46 13.20
C LYS A 408 23.72 16.22 13.36
N ALA A 409 22.63 15.74 12.76
CA ALA A 409 21.30 16.36 12.93
C ALA A 409 20.73 16.17 14.34
N ALA A 410 20.97 15.02 14.97
CA ALA A 410 20.51 14.74 16.34
C ALA A 410 21.16 15.68 17.39
N TRP A 411 22.40 16.12 17.17
CA TRP A 411 23.11 17.08 18.04
C TRP A 411 22.52 18.49 18.03
N LEU A 412 21.84 18.89 16.95
CA LEU A 412 21.30 20.24 16.78
C LEU A 412 19.95 20.44 17.48
N LEU A 413 19.33 19.36 17.97
CA LEU A 413 18.05 19.42 18.68
C LEU A 413 18.29 19.57 20.18
N ARG A 414 17.88 20.72 20.74
CA ARG A 414 18.01 21.05 22.16
C ARG A 414 17.55 19.93 23.10
N ALA A 415 16.38 19.32 22.83
CA ALA A 415 15.85 18.22 23.63
C ALA A 415 16.74 16.96 23.62
N THR A 416 17.44 16.70 22.51
CA THR A 416 18.39 15.59 22.41
C THR A 416 19.67 15.88 23.19
N SER A 417 20.15 17.13 23.16
CA SER A 417 21.34 17.58 23.91
C SER A 417 21.09 17.60 25.41
N GLU A 418 19.90 18.01 25.86
CA GLU A 418 19.46 17.92 27.26
C GLU A 418 19.42 16.45 27.73
N GLN A 419 18.82 15.55 26.94
CA GLN A 419 18.82 14.11 27.25
C GLN A 419 20.21 13.46 27.24
N LEU A 420 21.11 13.92 26.38
CA LEU A 420 22.51 13.46 26.35
C LEU A 420 23.25 13.94 27.59
N PHE A 421 23.06 15.19 27.98
CA PHE A 421 23.63 15.75 29.21
C PHE A 421 23.12 15.02 30.45
N ASP A 422 21.80 14.82 30.59
CA ASP A 422 21.20 14.11 31.71
C ASP A 422 21.70 12.66 31.85
N ARG A 423 22.00 12.01 30.72
CA ARG A 423 22.56 10.64 30.71
C ARG A 423 24.06 10.63 31.02
N ALA A 424 24.78 11.67 30.62
CA ALA A 424 26.18 11.87 30.97
C ALA A 424 26.35 12.46 32.39
N ASP A 425 25.29 12.95 33.02
CA ASP A 425 25.21 13.36 34.42
C ASP A 425 24.18 12.51 35.19
N PRO A 426 24.46 11.21 35.41
CA PRO A 426 23.52 10.28 36.05
C PRO A 426 23.21 10.64 37.52
N LEU A 427 23.95 11.59 38.11
CA LEU A 427 23.69 12.10 39.45
C LEU A 427 22.77 13.33 39.43
N ALA A 428 22.36 13.80 38.25
CA ALA A 428 21.60 15.04 38.05
C ALA A 428 22.21 16.22 38.82
N SER A 429 23.54 16.28 38.84
CA SER A 429 24.31 17.29 39.56
C SER A 429 24.33 18.65 38.85
N GLY A 430 23.91 18.70 37.58
CA GLY A 430 24.07 19.84 36.68
C GLY A 430 25.48 19.99 36.13
N LEU A 431 26.39 19.05 36.46
CA LEU A 431 27.83 19.17 36.20
C LEU A 431 28.37 17.89 35.54
N MET A 432 29.10 18.06 34.44
CA MET A 432 29.81 16.96 33.77
C MET A 432 31.31 17.11 33.94
N SER A 433 31.97 16.15 34.59
CA SER A 433 33.42 16.23 34.79
C SER A 433 34.19 16.17 33.47
N ARG A 434 35.34 16.86 33.41
CA ARG A 434 36.23 16.90 32.23
C ARG A 434 36.54 15.51 31.66
N ALA A 435 36.87 14.55 32.50
CA ALA A 435 37.18 13.19 32.07
C ALA A 435 35.99 12.50 31.37
N ARG A 436 34.76 12.77 31.84
CA ARG A 436 33.54 12.21 31.24
C ARG A 436 33.16 12.92 29.95
N TYR A 437 33.29 14.25 29.90
CA TYR A 437 33.11 15.00 28.67
C TYR A 437 34.09 14.53 27.60
N GLN A 438 35.38 14.40 27.93
CA GLN A 438 36.40 13.87 27.00
C GLN A 438 36.11 12.42 26.57
N GLY A 439 35.57 11.59 27.47
CA GLY A 439 35.15 10.22 27.19
C GLY A 439 34.04 10.09 26.14
N LEU A 440 33.22 11.13 25.93
CA LEU A 440 32.23 11.17 24.84
C LEU A 440 32.89 11.22 23.45
N PHE A 441 34.17 11.63 23.38
CA PHE A 441 34.88 11.92 22.14
C PHE A 441 36.11 11.03 21.89
N ALA A 442 36.39 10.07 22.78
CA ALA A 442 37.57 9.21 22.70
C ALA A 442 37.30 7.87 21.96
N GLY A 443 37.66 7.81 20.67
CA GLY A 443 38.21 6.63 19.99
C GLY A 443 37.33 5.40 19.67
N THR A 444 37.27 5.09 18.36
CA THR A 444 37.12 3.82 17.59
C THR A 444 36.40 2.56 18.11
N MET A 445 36.10 2.37 19.39
CA MET A 445 35.29 1.23 19.85
C MET A 445 34.09 1.69 20.64
N THR A 446 32.91 1.48 20.05
CA THR A 446 31.64 1.89 20.62
C THR A 446 31.24 0.93 21.75
N LEU A 447 30.48 1.42 22.73
CA LEU A 447 29.97 0.58 23.82
C LEU A 447 29.21 -0.66 23.29
N VAL A 448 28.59 -0.56 22.11
CA VAL A 448 27.96 -1.69 21.41
C VAL A 448 28.97 -2.68 20.85
N GLY A 449 30.05 -2.21 20.21
CA GLY A 449 31.13 -3.09 19.74
C GLY A 449 31.74 -3.87 20.90
N PHE A 450 31.92 -3.23 22.05
CA PHE A 450 32.37 -3.89 23.27
C PHE A 450 31.38 -4.96 23.77
N ARG A 451 30.07 -4.70 23.75
CA ARG A 451 29.06 -5.69 24.15
C ARG A 451 28.98 -6.90 23.22
N LEU A 452 29.08 -6.68 21.91
CA LEU A 452 29.08 -7.78 20.93
C LEU A 452 30.26 -8.72 21.15
N LEU A 453 31.45 -8.17 21.41
CA LEU A 453 32.64 -8.95 21.76
C LEU A 453 32.48 -9.66 23.11
N LEU A 454 31.87 -9.00 24.10
CA LEU A 454 31.62 -9.60 25.42
C LEU A 454 30.60 -10.75 25.38
N ALA A 455 29.59 -10.66 24.52
CA ALA A 455 28.61 -11.74 24.33
C ALA A 455 29.26 -13.01 23.72
N GLU A 456 30.33 -12.87 22.95
CA GLU A 456 31.09 -14.03 22.43
C GLU A 456 31.93 -14.71 23.53
N VAL A 457 32.40 -13.96 24.53
CA VAL A 457 33.33 -14.47 25.56
C VAL A 457 32.63 -14.86 26.86
N ALA A 458 31.47 -14.27 27.17
CA ALA A 458 30.66 -14.54 28.35
C ALA A 458 29.16 -14.59 27.97
N PRO A 459 28.70 -15.67 27.31
CA PRO A 459 27.33 -15.80 26.81
C PRO A 459 26.27 -15.77 27.93
N ASP A 460 26.64 -16.13 29.17
CA ASP A 460 25.73 -16.14 30.33
C ASP A 460 25.66 -14.78 31.07
N GLY A 461 26.27 -13.72 30.50
CA GLY A 461 26.12 -12.33 30.96
C GLY A 461 27.14 -11.88 32.01
N SER A 462 26.78 -10.87 32.82
CA SER A 462 27.71 -10.19 33.74
C SER A 462 28.34 -11.10 34.79
N ALA A 463 27.59 -12.10 35.27
CA ALA A 463 28.08 -12.97 36.33
C ALA A 463 29.26 -13.83 35.86
N GLU A 464 29.18 -14.35 34.63
CA GLU A 464 30.26 -15.10 34.00
C GLU A 464 31.44 -14.18 33.68
N LEU A 465 31.18 -12.99 33.15
CA LEU A 465 32.22 -12.01 32.84
C LEU A 465 33.00 -11.60 34.07
N ILE A 466 32.30 -11.22 35.15
CA ILE A 466 32.91 -10.85 36.43
C ILE A 466 33.69 -12.05 36.97
N SER A 467 33.15 -13.27 36.94
CA SER A 467 33.87 -14.45 37.43
C SER A 467 35.18 -14.76 36.69
N ARG A 468 35.31 -14.31 35.44
CA ARG A 468 36.50 -14.52 34.60
C ARG A 468 37.48 -13.36 34.67
N ALA A 469 36.99 -12.14 34.85
CA ALA A 469 37.78 -10.92 34.88
C ALA A 469 38.24 -10.53 36.29
N ASP A 470 37.46 -10.81 37.33
CA ASP A 470 37.77 -10.58 38.75
C ASP A 470 38.73 -11.68 39.25
N VAL A 471 40.02 -11.47 39.00
CA VAL A 471 41.09 -12.42 39.32
C VAL A 471 41.35 -12.44 40.82
N ASP A 472 41.21 -11.29 41.49
CA ASP A 472 41.44 -11.17 42.93
C ASP A 472 40.23 -11.57 43.79
N ARG A 473 39.05 -11.76 43.17
CA ARG A 473 37.76 -12.13 43.78
C ARG A 473 37.23 -11.08 44.75
N GLY A 474 37.56 -9.81 44.52
CA GLY A 474 37.11 -8.66 45.30
C GLY A 474 35.65 -8.28 45.07
N GLY A 475 35.00 -8.81 44.03
CA GLY A 475 33.64 -8.48 43.63
C GLY A 475 33.54 -7.22 42.77
N GLY A 476 34.67 -6.65 42.36
CA GLY A 476 34.82 -5.56 41.41
C GLY A 476 35.85 -5.94 40.34
N ILE A 477 35.92 -5.17 39.26
CA ILE A 477 36.98 -5.32 38.24
C ILE A 477 37.88 -4.10 38.33
N ASN A 478 39.15 -4.26 38.73
CA ASN A 478 40.11 -3.17 38.75
C ASN A 478 40.65 -2.86 37.33
N LEU A 479 41.41 -1.78 37.17
CA LEU A 479 41.89 -1.36 35.84
C LEU A 479 42.76 -2.44 35.17
N ALA A 480 43.62 -3.12 35.94
CA ALA A 480 44.50 -4.15 35.39
C ALA A 480 43.68 -5.35 34.87
N GLU A 481 42.69 -5.78 35.65
CA GLU A 481 41.75 -6.83 35.26
C GLU A 481 40.89 -6.45 34.04
N PHE A 482 40.47 -5.19 33.96
CA PHE A 482 39.73 -4.69 32.81
C PHE A 482 40.58 -4.60 31.55
N ILE A 483 41.87 -4.26 31.67
CA ILE A 483 42.84 -4.29 30.57
C ILE A 483 43.06 -5.73 30.09
N GLU A 484 43.24 -6.69 31.01
CA GLU A 484 43.38 -8.10 30.67
C GLU A 484 42.15 -8.63 29.94
N MET A 485 40.95 -8.29 30.43
CA MET A 485 39.70 -8.57 29.73
C MET A 485 39.65 -7.92 28.34
N GLY A 486 40.11 -6.67 28.23
CA GLY A 486 40.24 -5.99 26.95
C GLY A 486 41.17 -6.72 25.98
N LEU A 487 42.33 -7.18 26.44
CA LEU A 487 43.30 -7.91 25.63
C LEU A 487 42.74 -9.27 25.14
N LEU A 488 41.95 -9.97 25.96
CA LEU A 488 41.24 -11.20 25.55
C LEU A 488 40.26 -10.93 24.40
N LEU A 489 39.65 -9.75 24.37
CA LEU A 489 38.75 -9.28 23.32
C LEU A 489 39.48 -8.59 22.17
N ARG A 490 40.82 -8.63 22.16
CA ARG A 490 41.70 -7.95 21.19
C ARG A 490 41.54 -6.43 21.17
N ILE A 491 41.18 -5.85 22.30
CA ILE A 491 41.09 -4.41 22.52
C ILE A 491 42.46 -3.93 23.00
N GLY A 492 42.99 -2.89 22.35
CA GLY A 492 44.26 -2.29 22.77
C GLY A 492 44.17 -1.71 24.19
N THR A 493 45.30 -1.70 24.90
CA THR A 493 45.40 -1.20 26.29
C THR A 493 44.83 0.21 26.45
N SER A 494 45.14 1.13 25.54
CA SER A 494 44.63 2.52 25.56
C SER A 494 43.10 2.61 25.48
N ASN A 495 42.47 1.73 24.68
CA ASN A 495 41.02 1.71 24.54
C ASN A 495 40.36 1.09 25.77
N SER A 496 41.02 0.10 26.37
CA SER A 496 40.57 -0.54 27.61
C SER A 496 40.62 0.44 28.78
N GLU A 497 41.68 1.25 28.87
CA GLU A 497 41.82 2.33 29.87
C GLU A 497 40.73 3.42 29.69
N ALA A 498 40.47 3.84 28.46
CA ALA A 498 39.43 4.83 28.16
C ALA A 498 38.02 4.32 28.53
N LEU A 499 37.71 3.07 28.17
CA LEU A 499 36.44 2.43 28.51
C LEU A 499 36.29 2.19 30.01
N PHE A 500 37.37 1.81 30.70
CA PHE A 500 37.38 1.68 32.15
C PHE A 500 37.06 3.02 32.81
N GLY A 501 37.70 4.11 32.37
CA GLY A 501 37.44 5.46 32.87
C GLY A 501 36.00 5.91 32.62
N LEU A 502 35.42 5.54 31.47
CA LEU A 502 34.02 5.82 31.16
C LEU A 502 33.05 5.08 32.09
N LEU A 503 33.31 3.81 32.37
CA LEU A 503 32.47 2.99 33.23
C LEU A 503 32.67 3.29 34.73
N ASN A 504 33.87 3.72 35.13
CA ASN A 504 34.24 3.95 36.53
C ASN A 504 33.89 5.38 37.00
N TYR A 505 32.59 5.70 36.93
CA TYR A 505 32.08 7.03 37.21
C TYR A 505 32.19 7.48 38.67
N SER A 506 32.46 6.58 39.61
CA SER A 506 32.63 6.87 41.04
C SER A 506 34.07 7.21 41.41
N SER A 507 35.01 7.17 40.45
CA SER A 507 36.45 7.26 40.70
C SER A 507 36.94 6.23 41.71
N GLY A 508 36.29 5.06 41.76
CA GLY A 508 36.73 3.94 42.60
C GLY A 508 38.00 3.32 42.04
N THR A 509 38.66 2.45 42.80
CA THR A 509 39.77 1.63 42.27
C THR A 509 39.28 0.49 41.37
N GLU A 510 37.98 0.19 41.43
CA GLU A 510 37.33 -0.95 40.79
C GLU A 510 35.95 -0.57 40.22
N LEU A 511 35.54 -1.29 39.17
CA LEU A 511 34.19 -1.30 38.62
C LEU A 511 33.31 -2.26 39.41
N GLY A 512 32.35 -1.73 40.15
CA GLY A 512 31.37 -2.55 40.86
C GLY A 512 30.29 -3.13 39.93
N PRO A 513 29.50 -4.12 40.39
CA PRO A 513 28.44 -4.76 39.60
C PRO A 513 27.41 -3.78 39.02
N GLY A 514 27.14 -2.68 39.73
CA GLY A 514 26.24 -1.62 39.26
C GLY A 514 26.79 -0.84 38.05
N GLN A 515 28.12 -0.70 37.95
CA GLN A 515 28.80 0.02 36.87
C GLN A 515 28.96 -0.87 35.63
N LEU A 516 29.01 -2.19 35.82
CA LEU A 516 29.04 -3.18 34.75
C LEU A 516 27.65 -3.55 34.20
N ARG A 517 26.59 -3.21 34.94
CA ARG A 517 25.20 -3.49 34.58
C ARG A 517 24.83 -3.06 33.16
N PRO A 518 25.16 -1.83 32.70
CA PRO A 518 24.84 -1.40 31.33
C PRO A 518 25.52 -2.27 30.29
N VAL A 519 26.74 -2.73 30.52
CA VAL A 519 27.51 -3.56 29.58
C VAL A 519 26.96 -5.00 29.51
N SER A 520 26.33 -5.46 30.59
CA SER A 520 25.89 -6.84 30.72
C SER A 520 24.44 -7.14 30.31
N GLN A 521 23.66 -6.14 29.91
CA GLN A 521 22.28 -6.35 29.47
C GLN A 521 22.25 -6.66 27.96
N THR A 522 21.53 -7.73 27.60
CA THR A 522 21.43 -8.27 26.22
C THR A 522 20.63 -7.40 25.25
N ALA A 523 19.99 -6.33 25.73
CA ALA A 523 19.23 -5.40 24.89
C ALA A 523 20.10 -4.20 24.47
N VAL A 524 20.22 -3.98 23.15
CA VAL A 524 20.76 -2.72 22.60
C VAL A 524 19.72 -1.63 22.82
N THR A 525 20.00 -0.68 23.70
CA THR A 525 19.12 0.45 23.96
C THR A 525 19.33 1.56 22.92
N LEU A 526 18.35 2.46 22.78
CA LEU A 526 18.45 3.63 21.92
C LEU A 526 19.66 4.55 22.26
N VAL A 527 20.13 4.48 23.50
CA VAL A 527 21.35 5.19 23.96
C VAL A 527 22.60 4.59 23.32
N ASP A 528 22.63 3.27 23.19
CA ASP A 528 23.76 2.51 22.66
C ASP A 528 23.92 2.73 21.14
N LEU A 529 22.79 2.88 20.43
CA LEU A 529 22.76 3.28 19.01
C LEU A 529 23.20 4.73 18.80
N ARG A 530 22.93 5.65 19.74
CA ARG A 530 23.41 7.04 19.68
C ARG A 530 24.93 7.14 19.84
N LEU A 531 25.54 6.33 20.71
CA LEU A 531 26.99 6.28 20.90
C LEU A 531 27.73 5.66 19.69
N LEU A 532 27.08 4.76 18.95
CA LEU A 532 27.57 4.22 17.68
C LEU A 532 27.71 5.27 16.57
N ALA A 533 26.86 6.29 16.60
CA ALA A 533 26.78 7.31 15.56
C ALA A 533 27.90 8.37 15.64
N LEU A 534 28.69 8.39 16.73
CA LEU A 534 29.74 9.38 17.02
C LEU A 534 31.12 9.03 16.41
N GLY A 535 31.15 8.16 15.41
CA GLY A 535 32.36 7.73 14.72
C GLY A 535 33.01 8.80 13.84
N GLU A 536 33.66 9.76 14.50
CA GLU A 536 34.88 10.55 14.19
C GLU A 536 34.74 12.02 14.61
N PHE A 537 35.54 12.40 15.61
CA PHE A 537 35.80 13.77 16.05
C PHE A 537 37.31 13.90 16.33
N PRO A 538 37.88 15.13 16.33
CA PRO A 538 39.26 15.37 15.93
C PRO A 538 40.25 14.59 16.80
N GLY A 539 41.44 14.32 16.23
CA GLY A 539 42.56 13.74 16.98
C GLY A 539 42.85 14.52 18.26
N ALA A 540 43.71 13.97 19.14
CA ALA A 540 43.95 14.45 20.51
C ALA A 540 43.96 15.98 20.70
N ASP A 541 44.50 16.73 19.74
CA ASP A 541 44.55 18.21 19.74
C ASP A 541 43.16 18.88 19.68
N GLY A 542 42.22 18.34 18.91
CA GLY A 542 40.88 18.92 18.79
C GLY A 542 39.92 18.54 19.93
N GLN A 543 40.26 17.53 20.75
CA GLN A 543 39.54 17.26 22.00
C GLN A 543 39.82 18.36 23.04
N GLU A 544 41.05 18.87 23.10
CA GLU A 544 41.36 20.02 23.96
C GLU A 544 40.71 21.30 23.45
N GLU A 545 40.64 21.52 22.13
CA GLU A 545 39.97 22.69 21.55
C GLU A 545 38.44 22.66 21.76
N ALA A 546 37.80 21.50 21.54
CA ALA A 546 36.36 21.33 21.78
C ALA A 546 36.01 21.47 23.26
N LEU A 547 36.87 20.99 24.15
CA LEU A 547 36.72 21.19 25.58
C LEU A 547 36.93 22.66 25.97
N ALA A 548 37.96 23.32 25.45
CA ALA A 548 38.19 24.75 25.72
C ALA A 548 37.08 25.66 25.19
N ALA A 549 36.33 25.20 24.18
CA ALA A 549 35.16 25.89 23.65
C ALA A 549 33.88 25.61 24.47
N ALA A 550 33.76 24.41 25.04
CA ALA A 550 32.59 24.00 25.83
C ALA A 550 32.68 24.34 27.32
N ASP A 551 33.86 24.28 27.93
CA ASP A 551 34.15 24.71 29.31
C ASP A 551 34.60 26.19 29.27
N GLN A 552 33.65 27.11 29.24
CA GLN A 552 33.93 28.53 29.00
C GLN A 552 34.60 29.19 30.21
N ASP A 553 34.34 28.67 31.40
CA ASP A 553 34.88 29.18 32.66
C ASP A 553 36.16 28.46 33.14
N ARG A 554 36.55 27.37 32.47
CA ARG A 554 37.74 26.52 32.75
C ARG A 554 37.67 25.82 34.10
N SER A 555 36.47 25.55 34.61
CA SER A 555 36.24 24.97 35.93
C SER A 555 36.57 23.47 36.03
N GLN A 556 37.01 22.82 34.94
CA GLN A 556 37.17 21.37 34.82
C GLN A 556 35.84 20.59 34.86
N ASN A 557 34.71 21.30 34.84
CA ASN A 557 33.38 20.75 34.67
C ASN A 557 32.69 21.51 33.55
N VAL A 558 31.87 20.85 32.77
CA VAL A 558 31.00 21.50 31.78
C VAL A 558 29.60 21.57 32.37
N GLU A 559 29.08 22.78 32.58
CA GLU A 559 27.70 22.97 33.01
C GLU A 559 26.72 22.70 31.85
N LEU A 560 25.48 22.34 32.17
CA LEU A 560 24.42 22.15 31.15
C LEU A 560 24.28 23.38 30.24
N ALA A 561 24.34 24.58 30.82
CA ALA A 561 24.23 25.82 30.06
C ALA A 561 25.38 25.98 29.05
N GLU A 562 26.61 25.62 29.43
CA GLU A 562 27.78 25.71 28.56
C GLU A 562 27.74 24.63 27.47
N PHE A 563 27.33 23.41 27.82
CA PHE A 563 27.11 22.31 26.88
C PHE A 563 26.07 22.66 25.80
N LEU A 564 24.93 23.22 26.21
CA LEU A 564 23.88 23.65 25.29
C LEU A 564 24.31 24.84 24.42
N THR A 565 25.12 25.75 24.97
CA THR A 565 25.67 26.89 24.23
C THR A 565 26.64 26.44 23.15
N PHE A 566 27.51 25.47 23.46
CA PHE A 566 28.42 24.85 22.50
C PHE A 566 27.66 24.11 21.38
N ALA A 567 26.66 23.28 21.73
CA ALA A 567 25.83 22.57 20.75
C ALA A 567 25.06 23.52 19.80
N GLY A 568 24.68 24.71 20.29
CA GLY A 568 24.03 25.75 19.48
C GLY A 568 24.99 26.56 18.58
N TRP A 569 26.26 26.73 18.99
CA TRP A 569 27.26 27.51 18.24
C TRP A 569 27.70 26.85 16.93
N GLU A 570 27.85 25.52 16.90
CA GLU A 570 28.11 24.76 15.67
C GLU A 570 26.99 24.93 14.63
N GLY A 571 25.74 25.06 15.10
CA GLY A 571 24.58 25.32 14.23
C GLY A 571 24.63 26.69 13.56
N ALA A 572 25.06 27.74 14.26
CA ALA A 572 25.13 29.11 13.73
C ALA A 572 26.26 29.30 12.71
N VAL A 573 27.42 28.67 12.94
CA VAL A 573 28.56 28.70 11.99
C VAL A 573 28.20 27.99 10.69
N LEU A 574 27.43 26.90 10.76
CA LEU A 574 27.00 26.14 9.58
C LEU A 574 25.90 26.87 8.78
N PHE A 575 24.96 27.54 9.45
CA PHE A 575 23.92 28.34 8.80
C PHE A 575 24.54 29.48 7.97
N LEU A 576 25.57 30.15 8.50
CA LEU A 576 26.32 31.20 7.80
C LEU A 576 27.18 30.67 6.64
N MET A 577 27.61 29.41 6.67
CA MET A 577 28.33 28.78 5.54
C MET A 577 27.40 28.30 4.41
N LEU A 578 26.11 28.11 4.68
CA LEU A 578 25.12 27.61 3.71
C LEU A 578 24.41 28.73 2.94
N GLU A 579 24.31 29.95 3.51
CA GLU A 579 23.70 31.10 2.83
C GLU A 579 24.67 31.84 1.86
N ASP A 580 25.99 31.68 1.98
CA ASP A 580 26.96 32.30 1.06
C ASP A 580 28.07 31.32 0.60
N PRO A 581 27.92 30.65 -0.56
CA PRO A 581 28.96 29.78 -1.13
C PRO A 581 30.25 30.53 -1.55
N GLY A 582 30.28 31.87 -1.48
CA GLY A 582 31.48 32.69 -1.69
C GLY A 582 32.46 32.72 -0.51
N PHE A 583 32.03 32.27 0.68
CA PHE A 583 32.79 32.38 1.94
C PHE A 583 34.15 31.63 1.92
N LEU A 584 34.35 30.69 0.99
CA LEU A 584 35.58 29.89 0.86
C LEU A 584 36.60 30.41 -0.17
N LYS A 585 36.37 31.58 -0.79
CA LYS A 585 37.27 32.13 -1.85
C LYS A 585 38.07 33.37 -1.45
N GLY A 586 38.65 33.39 -0.25
CA GLY A 586 39.60 34.42 0.20
C GLY A 586 40.87 33.83 0.82
N PRO A 587 42.05 34.47 0.69
CA PRO A 587 43.29 33.94 1.21
C PRO A 587 43.29 33.88 2.74
N ARG A 588 43.66 32.73 3.29
CA ARG A 588 43.78 32.48 4.73
C ARG A 588 44.76 33.46 5.37
N LYS A 589 44.24 34.47 6.08
CA LYS A 589 44.95 35.14 7.17
C LYS A 589 44.29 34.75 8.47
N ALA A 590 45.08 34.29 9.42
CA ALA A 590 44.63 33.98 10.77
C ALA A 590 44.07 35.26 11.42
N TRP A 591 42.81 35.21 11.84
CA TRP A 591 42.21 36.22 12.68
C TRP A 591 42.13 35.68 14.10
N ILE A 592 42.94 36.25 14.99
CA ILE A 592 42.83 36.06 16.43
C ILE A 592 41.86 37.15 16.92
N TRP A 593 40.69 36.76 17.42
CA TRP A 593 39.76 37.69 18.07
C TRP A 593 40.11 37.82 19.55
N GLY A 594 40.86 38.86 19.90
CA GLY A 594 40.98 39.36 21.27
C GLY A 594 39.83 40.31 21.61
N ARG A 595 39.19 40.12 22.77
CA ARG A 595 38.15 41.03 23.29
C ARG A 595 38.72 42.41 23.62
N GLY A 596 38.03 43.47 23.20
CA GLY A 596 38.21 44.84 23.69
C GLY A 596 37.13 45.79 23.17
N PRO A 597 36.53 46.67 24.00
CA PRO A 597 35.38 47.48 23.64
C PRO A 597 35.79 48.77 22.89
N TRP A 598 34.79 49.53 22.45
CA TRP A 598 34.80 50.87 21.83
C TRP A 598 34.50 50.87 20.33
N LEU A 599 33.31 51.37 19.99
CA LEU A 599 33.18 52.41 18.96
C LEU A 599 32.01 53.34 19.33
N ARG A 600 32.38 54.58 19.67
CA ARG A 600 31.50 55.75 19.60
C ARG A 600 31.11 56.00 18.15
N LYS A 601 29.90 56.51 17.97
CA LYS A 601 29.39 57.19 16.76
C LYS A 601 30.37 58.26 16.26
N GLU A 602 30.49 58.38 14.94
CA GLU A 602 30.04 59.53 14.12
C GLU A 602 30.69 59.49 12.72
N GLY A 603 29.94 59.89 11.69
CA GLY A 603 30.41 60.11 10.32
C GLY A 603 29.51 59.49 9.27
#